data_AF-A0A8J7EQT8-F1
#
_entry.id   AF-A0A8J7EQT8-F1
#
_cell.length_a   1.000
_cell.length_b   1.000
_cell.length_c   1.000
_cell.angle_alpha   90.00
_cell.angle_beta   90.00
_cell.angle_gamma   90.00
#
_symmetry.space_group_name_H-M   'P 1'
#
loop_
_entity.id
_entity.type
_entity.pdbx_description
1 polymer ?
#
loop_
_entity_poly.entity_id
_entity_poly.type
_entity_poly.pdbx_seq_one_letter_code
_entity_poly.pdbx_strand_id
1 'polypeptide(L)' 'MKAAQSLYPNAVATMRRWLGEILQYFEHRTTSGVVEGINTRLKLVKRSGYGFSNFERFRLRCLVCWHFSPTAA' A
#
# COMPACT_ATOMS: atom_id res chain seq x y z
N MET A 1 23.16 -7.26 9.45
CA MET A 1 22.27 -8.28 8.84
C MET A 1 22.69 -9.74 9.10
N LYS A 2 23.97 -10.10 9.24
CA LYS A 2 24.38 -11.51 9.45
C LYS A 2 23.77 -12.15 10.72
N ALA A 3 23.77 -11.46 11.85
CA ALA A 3 23.17 -11.95 13.09
C ALA A 3 21.64 -12.12 13.02
N ALA A 4 20.93 -11.28 12.24
CA ALA A 4 19.47 -11.36 12.08
C ALA A 4 19.04 -12.36 11.01
N GLN A 5 19.96 -12.83 10.16
CA GLN A 5 19.67 -13.76 9.06
C GLN A 5 19.18 -15.11 9.57
N SER A 6 19.72 -15.60 10.69
CA SER A 6 19.34 -16.87 11.29
C SER A 6 17.92 -16.84 11.86
N LEU A 7 17.49 -15.68 12.39
CA LEU A 7 16.17 -15.50 12.99
C LEU A 7 15.10 -15.14 11.94
N TYR A 8 15.46 -14.30 10.96
CA TYR A 8 14.51 -13.76 9.97
C TYR A 8 15.07 -13.80 8.55
N PRO A 9 15.28 -15.00 7.98
CA PRO A 9 15.95 -15.14 6.68
C PRO A 9 15.20 -14.42 5.55
N ASN A 10 13.88 -14.51 5.53
CA ASN A 10 13.03 -13.89 4.51
C ASN A 10 13.00 -12.36 4.62
N ALA A 11 12.88 -11.82 5.84
CA ALA A 11 12.89 -10.37 6.03
C ALA A 11 14.24 -9.77 5.62
N VAL A 12 15.35 -10.43 5.97
CA VAL A 12 16.69 -9.99 5.56
C VAL A 12 16.88 -10.07 4.04
N ALA A 13 16.36 -11.12 3.38
CA ALA A 13 16.39 -11.22 1.93
C ALA A 13 15.59 -10.09 1.25
N THR A 14 14.38 -9.79 1.75
CA THR A 14 13.56 -8.67 1.25
C THR A 14 14.24 -7.32 1.47
N MET A 15 14.80 -7.07 2.65
CA MET A 15 15.52 -5.82 2.91
C MET A 15 16.73 -5.64 2.00
N ARG A 16 17.49 -6.72 1.71
CA ARG A 16 18.59 -6.64 0.74
C ARG A 16 18.10 -6.34 -0.67
N ARG A 17 17.01 -6.98 -1.09
CA ARG A 17 16.43 -6.81 -2.43
C ARG A 17 15.99 -5.37 -2.69
N TRP A 18 15.38 -4.72 -1.70
CA TRP A 18 14.79 -3.37 -1.83
C TRP A 18 15.68 -2.26 -1.26
N LEU A 19 16.93 -2.57 -0.91
CA LEU A 19 17.82 -1.60 -0.25
C LEU A 19 18.10 -0.39 -1.13
N GLY A 20 18.23 -0.58 -2.45
CA GLY A 20 18.50 0.51 -3.39
C GLY A 20 17.37 1.54 -3.42
N GLU A 21 16.13 1.07 -3.51
CA GLU A 21 14.93 1.92 -3.52
C GLU A 21 14.73 2.63 -2.18
N ILE A 22 15.04 1.95 -1.06
CA ILE A 22 15.04 2.56 0.28
C ILE A 22 16.07 3.69 0.37
N LEU A 23 17.26 3.50 -0.20
CA LEU A 23 18.30 4.54 -0.20
C LEU A 23 17.90 5.73 -1.07
N GLN A 24 17.19 5.49 -2.18
CA GLN A 24 16.75 6.53 -3.10
C GLN A 24 15.78 7.54 -2.47
N TYR A 25 15.05 7.14 -1.41
CA TYR A 25 14.25 8.06 -0.58
C TYR A 25 15.07 9.21 0.00
N PHE A 26 16.32 8.96 0.41
CA PHE A 26 17.14 9.97 1.09
C PHE A 26 17.61 11.08 0.14
N GLU A 27 17.72 10.76 -1.15
CA GLU A 27 18.13 11.69 -2.21
C GLU A 27 16.95 12.46 -2.79
N HIS A 28 15.86 11.76 -3.13
CA HIS A 28 14.72 12.38 -3.86
C HIS A 28 13.49 12.67 -2.98
N ARG A 29 13.51 12.30 -1.69
CA ARG A 29 12.36 12.40 -0.76
C ARG A 29 11.09 11.75 -1.30
N THR A 30 11.21 10.75 -2.17
CA THR A 30 10.07 10.05 -2.78
C THR A 30 9.38 9.19 -1.73
N THR A 31 8.22 9.63 -1.25
CA THR A 31 7.49 8.93 -0.19
C THR A 31 6.48 7.93 -0.77
N SER A 32 6.24 6.84 -0.06
CA SER A 32 5.11 5.93 -0.35
C SER A 32 3.76 6.48 0.11
N GLY A 33 3.69 7.72 0.60
CA GLY A 33 2.51 8.28 1.28
C GLY A 33 1.27 8.34 0.39
N VAL A 34 1.42 8.66 -0.90
CA VAL A 34 0.29 8.63 -1.86
C VAL A 34 -0.25 7.21 -2.00
N VAL A 35 0.62 6.22 -2.13
CA VAL A 35 0.26 4.81 -2.27
C VAL A 35 -0.39 4.28 -0.97
N GLU A 36 0.11 4.68 0.19
CA GLU A 36 -0.46 4.36 1.50
C GLU A 36 -1.85 4.97 1.69
N GLY A 37 -2.04 6.22 1.27
CA GLY A 37 -3.33 6.89 1.25
C GLY A 37 -4.34 6.15 0.38
N ILE A 38 -3.91 5.74 -0.82
CA ILE A 38 -4.75 4.93 -1.72
C ILE A 38 -5.15 3.61 -1.06
N ASN A 39 -4.17 2.87 -0.53
CA ASN A 39 -4.40 1.58 0.12
C ASN A 39 -5.34 1.71 1.33
N THR A 40 -5.25 2.80 2.08
CA THR A 40 -6.13 3.05 3.23
C THR A 40 -7.57 3.24 2.80
N ARG A 41 -7.81 4.03 1.74
CA ARG A 41 -9.16 4.23 1.19
C ARG A 41 -9.74 2.94 0.61
N LEU A 42 -8.92 2.15 -0.10
CA LEU A 42 -9.32 0.82 -0.60
C LEU A 42 -9.70 -0.14 0.53
N LYS A 43 -8.92 -0.17 1.62
CA LYS A 43 -9.23 -0.97 2.83
C LYS A 43 -10.54 -0.52 3.48
N LEU A 44 -10.82 0.79 3.52
CA LEU A 44 -12.07 1.32 4.05
C LEU A 44 -13.27 0.87 3.21
N VAL A 45 -13.18 0.96 1.87
CA VAL A 45 -14.23 0.46 0.96
C VAL A 45 -14.47 -1.03 1.20
N LYS A 46 -13.40 -1.83 1.29
CA LYS A 46 -13.48 -3.28 1.59
C LYS A 46 -14.20 -3.57 2.90
N ARG A 47 -13.91 -2.79 3.96
CA ARG A 47 -14.51 -2.94 5.29
C ARG A 47 -15.99 -2.53 5.30
N SER A 48 -16.33 -1.41 4.64
CA SER A 48 -17.71 -0.94 4.52
C SER A 48 -18.62 -1.95 3.80
N GLY A 49 -18.07 -2.72 2.86
CA GLY A 49 -18.79 -3.81 2.18
C GLY A 49 -18.85 -5.13 2.95
N TYR A 50 -18.33 -5.22 4.18
CA TYR A 50 -18.15 -6.47 4.94
C TYR A 50 -17.35 -7.56 4.19
N GLY A 51 -16.46 -7.13 3.29
CA GLY A 51 -15.74 -8.00 2.37
C GLY A 51 -16.45 -8.15 1.03
N PHE A 52 -15.65 -8.26 -0.04
CA PHE A 52 -16.14 -8.50 -1.40
C PHE A 52 -15.65 -9.86 -1.86
N SER A 53 -16.58 -10.74 -2.24
CA SER A 53 -16.28 -12.02 -2.88
C SER A 53 -15.98 -11.86 -4.38
N ASN A 54 -16.56 -10.84 -5.01
CA ASN A 54 -16.37 -10.51 -6.43
C ASN A 54 -15.51 -9.24 -6.57
N PHE A 55 -14.36 -9.38 -7.24
CA PHE A 55 -13.41 -8.30 -7.45
C PHE A 55 -13.97 -7.15 -8.29
N GLU A 56 -14.78 -7.43 -9.32
CA GLU A 56 -15.38 -6.39 -10.16
C GLU A 56 -16.29 -5.47 -9.36
N ARG A 57 -17.05 -6.03 -8.41
CA ARG A 57 -17.90 -5.22 -7.50
C ARG A 57 -17.07 -4.34 -6.58
N PHE A 58 -15.93 -4.83 -6.10
CA PHE A 58 -14.99 -4.04 -5.32
C PHE A 58 -14.40 -2.91 -6.17
N ARG A 59 -13.90 -3.24 -7.36
CA ARG A 59 -13.29 -2.29 -8.31
C ARG A 59 -14.23 -1.15 -8.67
N LEU A 60 -15.49 -1.46 -9.01
CA LEU A 60 -16.50 -0.43 -9.33
C LEU A 60 -16.71 0.54 -8.16
N ARG A 61 -16.82 0.04 -6.93
CA ARG A 61 -16.97 0.89 -5.73
C ARG A 61 -15.73 1.73 -5.46
N CYS A 62 -14.53 1.17 -5.69
CA CYS A 62 -13.31 1.95 -5.59
C CYS A 62 -13.30 3.09 -6.61
N LEU A 63 -13.61 2.83 -7.88
CA LEU A 63 -13.65 3.85 -8.93
C LEU A 63 -14.65 4.96 -8.62
N VAL A 64 -15.85 4.62 -8.15
CA VAL A 64 -16.86 5.60 -7.72
C VAL A 64 -16.34 6.46 -6.56
N CYS A 65 -15.71 5.86 -5.55
CA CYS A 65 -15.13 6.60 -4.42
C CYS A 65 -14.00 7.55 -4.81
N TRP A 66 -13.33 7.32 -5.95
CA TRP A 66 -12.26 8.19 -6.46
C TRP A 66 -12.78 9.25 -7.44
N HIS A 67 -13.81 8.95 -8.22
CA HIS A 67 -14.44 9.91 -9.13
C HIS A 67 -15.34 10.92 -8.40
N PHE A 68 -16.03 10.49 -7.34
CA PHE A 68 -16.69 11.39 -6.40
C PHE A 68 -15.71 11.76 -5.29
N SER A 69 -14.80 12.69 -5.59
CA SER A 69 -14.19 13.47 -4.52
C SER A 69 -15.34 14.25 -3.85
N PRO A 70 -15.57 14.12 -2.53
CA PRO A 70 -16.51 14.99 -1.85
C PRO A 70 -15.86 16.38 -1.78
N THR A 71 -15.99 17.13 -2.86
CA THR A 71 -15.74 18.56 -2.92
C THR A 71 -17.08 19.21 -3.25
N ALA A 72 -17.99 19.11 -2.29
CA ALA A 72 -19.23 19.88 -2.19
C ALA A 72 -19.86 19.65 -0.81
N ALA A 73 -19.19 20.11 0.24
CA ALA A 73 -19.77 20.52 1.51
C ALA A 73 -18.75 21.40 2.24
#